data_AF-A0A4V1FHS2-F1
#
_entry.id   AF-A0A4V1FHS2-F1
#
_cell.length_a   1.000
_cell.length_b   1.000
_cell.length_c   1.000
_cell.angle_alpha   90.00
_cell.angle_beta   90.00
_cell.angle_gamma   90.00
#
_symmetry.space_group_name_H-M   'P 1'
#
loop_
_entity.id
_entity.type
_entity.pdbx_description
1 polymer ?
#
loop_
_entity_poly.entity_id
_entity_poly.type
_entity_poly.pdbx_seq_one_letter_code
_entity_poly.pdbx_strand_id
1 'polypeptide(L)'
;MSRLRRVPTGRTAPDAAGAARVLDRVAVLVAAGVAPPRAWALVGGVPRVDDPAWQDVLVVLRVAERTGAPAAGALRALAAAMRRSAAADRAVRVALAGPRTSARVVLALPLLGLGLGSIWGAGALGVLLARPIGWACCATATMLVLVGQRWSRRMIDAATPDGHVPGILLDAWAVALGGGGPWRSAEQAVHETLRELDHGATADESARLRLDEVLALSRRAGVPAAGLLRAAAEDLRDDAAAAGLAAAERLAVRLVLPLGVCVLPAFVLVGVVPVVVGVLSSTVGGLR
;
A
#
# COMPACT_ATOMS: atom_id res chain seq x y z
N MET A 1 10.18 -20.60 11.00
CA MET A 1 9.25 -19.45 11.14
C MET A 1 10.01 -18.12 11.33
N SER A 2 10.98 -17.82 10.47
CA SER A 2 11.71 -16.53 10.47
C SER A 2 11.08 -15.59 9.43
N ARG A 3 10.39 -14.56 9.92
CA ARG A 3 9.93 -13.45 9.07
C ARG A 3 11.16 -12.63 8.67
N LEU A 4 11.68 -12.90 7.48
CA LEU A 4 12.75 -12.09 6.88
C LEU A 4 12.25 -10.66 6.71
N ARG A 5 12.93 -9.80 7.46
CA ARG A 5 12.79 -8.35 7.51
C ARG A 5 13.23 -7.79 6.14
N ARG A 6 12.28 -7.47 5.26
CA ARG A 6 12.57 -6.68 4.05
C ARG A 6 13.09 -5.31 4.49
N VAL A 7 14.38 -5.09 4.27
CA VAL A 7 15.02 -3.78 4.31
C VAL A 7 14.50 -2.99 3.10
N PRO A 8 13.96 -1.78 3.25
CA PRO A 8 13.62 -0.95 2.11
C PRO A 8 14.94 -0.35 1.58
N THR A 9 15.60 -1.07 0.68
CA THR A 9 16.61 -0.47 -0.17
C THR A 9 15.90 0.52 -1.10
N GLY A 10 16.38 1.75 -1.14
CA GLY A 10 15.88 2.82 -2.00
C GLY A 10 16.14 2.55 -3.48
N ARG A 11 15.51 1.51 -4.02
CA ARG A 11 15.17 1.46 -5.45
C ARG A 11 13.86 2.22 -5.57
N THR A 12 13.86 3.28 -6.37
CA THR A 12 12.65 3.86 -6.92
C THR A 12 11.72 2.71 -7.29
N ALA A 13 10.54 2.66 -6.68
CA ALA A 13 9.52 1.70 -7.08
C ALA A 13 9.47 1.71 -8.62
N PRO A 14 9.62 0.56 -9.28
CA PRO A 14 9.59 0.52 -10.73
C PRO A 14 8.37 1.31 -11.21
N ASP A 15 8.61 2.31 -12.06
CA ASP A 15 7.64 3.36 -12.32
C ASP A 15 6.43 2.75 -13.04
N ALA A 16 5.32 2.53 -12.33
CA ALA A 16 4.05 2.12 -12.93
C ALA A 16 3.66 3.05 -14.10
N ALA A 17 4.07 4.33 -14.07
CA ALA A 17 3.90 5.23 -15.20
C ALA A 17 4.84 4.89 -16.38
N GLY A 18 6.03 4.36 -16.10
CA GLY A 18 6.95 3.78 -17.08
C GLY A 18 6.36 2.54 -17.76
N ALA A 19 5.82 1.59 -16.99
CA ALA A 19 5.12 0.43 -17.53
C ALA A 19 3.90 0.83 -18.38
N ALA A 20 3.12 1.82 -17.92
CA ALA A 20 2.01 2.36 -18.68
C ALA A 20 2.45 3.02 -20.00
N ARG A 21 3.58 3.73 -20.02
CA ARG A 21 4.17 4.27 -21.27
C ARG A 21 4.58 3.16 -22.24
N VAL A 22 5.12 2.05 -21.74
CA VAL A 22 5.46 0.89 -22.58
C VAL A 22 4.20 0.28 -23.19
N LEU A 23 3.15 0.04 -22.39
CA LEU A 23 1.87 -0.47 -22.89
C LEU A 23 1.26 0.44 -23.96
N ASP A 24 1.31 1.75 -23.77
CA ASP A 24 0.80 2.74 -24.73
C ASP A 24 1.53 2.64 -26.08
N ARG A 25 2.87 2.54 -26.06
CA ARG A 25 3.69 2.35 -27.27
C ARG A 25 3.35 1.04 -27.99
N VAL A 26 3.21 -0.06 -27.24
CA VAL A 26 2.81 -1.36 -27.83
C VAL A 26 1.41 -1.27 -28.42
N ALA A 27 0.47 -0.60 -27.74
CA ALA A 27 -0.89 -0.42 -28.22
C ALA A 27 -0.93 0.35 -29.55
N VAL A 28 -0.11 1.40 -29.68
CA VAL A 28 0.05 2.19 -30.92
C VAL A 28 0.61 1.31 -32.04
N LEU A 29 1.65 0.52 -31.79
CA LEU A 29 2.25 -0.38 -32.79
C LEU A 29 1.24 -1.46 -33.24
N VAL A 30 0.54 -2.09 -32.31
CA VAL A 30 -0.48 -3.11 -32.63
C VAL A 30 -1.64 -2.51 -33.41
N ALA A 31 -2.08 -1.30 -33.06
CA ALA A 31 -3.11 -0.59 -33.82
C ALA A 31 -2.67 -0.22 -35.23
N ALA A 32 -1.37 0.00 -35.45
CA ALA A 32 -0.78 0.21 -36.77
C ALA A 32 -0.58 -1.09 -37.57
N GLY A 33 -1.04 -2.24 -37.06
CA GLY A 33 -0.95 -3.54 -37.74
C GLY A 33 0.31 -4.35 -37.43
N VAL A 34 1.16 -3.90 -36.49
CA VAL A 34 2.34 -4.68 -36.07
C VAL A 34 1.88 -5.85 -35.20
N ALA A 35 2.30 -7.07 -35.54
CA ALA A 35 1.99 -8.25 -34.74
C ALA A 35 2.46 -8.09 -33.27
N PRO A 36 1.67 -8.49 -32.26
CA PRO A 36 1.99 -8.26 -30.85
C PRO A 36 3.40 -8.71 -30.42
N PRO A 37 3.91 -9.91 -30.80
CA PRO A 37 5.27 -10.32 -30.43
C PRO A 37 6.36 -9.38 -30.96
N ARG A 38 6.16 -8.85 -32.19
CA ARG A 38 7.09 -7.89 -32.81
C ARG A 38 6.99 -6.51 -32.17
N ALA A 39 5.78 -6.08 -31.81
CA ALA A 39 5.58 -4.82 -31.10
C ALA A 39 6.31 -4.82 -29.74
N TRP A 40 6.24 -5.92 -28.99
CA TRP A 40 7.02 -6.09 -27.75
C TRP A 40 8.53 -6.05 -27.99
N ALA A 41 9.03 -6.71 -29.04
CA ALA A 41 10.46 -6.67 -29.37
C ALA A 41 10.95 -5.25 -29.68
N LEU A 42 10.15 -4.44 -30.38
CA LEU A 42 10.49 -3.06 -30.74
C LEU A 42 10.59 -2.11 -29.54
N VAL A 43 9.87 -2.38 -28.44
CA VAL A 43 9.92 -1.57 -27.23
C VAL A 43 10.93 -2.07 -26.18
N GLY A 44 11.75 -3.08 -26.53
CA GLY A 44 12.76 -3.65 -25.63
C GLY A 44 12.28 -4.88 -24.85
N GLY A 45 11.16 -5.49 -25.25
CA GLY A 45 10.59 -6.70 -24.65
C GLY A 45 9.50 -6.44 -23.63
N VAL A 46 8.93 -7.53 -23.10
CA VAL A 46 7.96 -7.48 -22.01
C VAL A 46 8.68 -7.08 -20.72
N PRO A 47 8.24 -6.02 -20.01
CA PRO A 47 8.78 -5.65 -18.72
C PRO A 47 8.84 -6.85 -17.76
N ARG A 48 10.02 -7.14 -17.20
CA ARG A 48 10.21 -8.15 -16.14
C ARG A 48 10.26 -7.47 -14.79
N VAL A 49 9.12 -6.93 -14.38
CA VAL A 49 8.98 -6.20 -13.13
C VAL A 49 8.11 -7.00 -12.17
N ASP A 50 8.61 -7.25 -10.97
CA ASP A 50 7.82 -7.77 -9.84
C ASP A 50 6.98 -6.64 -9.23
N ASP A 51 6.07 -6.07 -10.04
CA ASP A 51 5.12 -5.03 -9.64
C ASP A 51 3.70 -5.61 -9.64
N PRO A 52 2.95 -5.51 -8.52
CA PRO A 52 1.55 -5.96 -8.46
C PRO A 52 0.69 -5.45 -9.61
N ALA A 53 0.82 -4.16 -9.99
CA ALA A 53 0.08 -3.58 -11.11
C ALA A 53 0.42 -4.24 -12.45
N TRP A 54 1.65 -4.73 -12.60
CA TRP A 54 2.06 -5.46 -13.79
C TRP A 54 1.47 -6.87 -13.84
N GLN A 55 1.38 -7.54 -12.69
CA GLN A 55 0.72 -8.85 -12.59
C GLN A 55 -0.76 -8.75 -12.98
N ASP A 56 -1.45 -7.68 -12.55
CA ASP A 56 -2.82 -7.37 -12.97
C ASP A 56 -2.95 -7.22 -14.49
N VAL A 57 -2.02 -6.51 -15.11
CA VAL A 57 -1.98 -6.35 -16.57
C VAL A 57 -1.79 -7.68 -17.28
N LEU A 58 -0.91 -8.55 -16.77
CA LEU A 58 -0.67 -9.87 -17.35
C LEU A 58 -1.93 -10.74 -17.33
N VAL A 59 -2.78 -10.63 -16.30
CA VAL A 59 -4.10 -11.30 -16.26
C VAL A 59 -4.94 -10.89 -17.48
N VAL A 60 -5.11 -9.58 -17.70
CA VAL A 60 -5.97 -9.09 -18.78
C VAL A 60 -5.37 -9.37 -20.16
N LEU A 61 -4.05 -9.27 -20.31
CA LEU A 61 -3.38 -9.62 -21.56
C LEU A 61 -3.53 -11.10 -21.89
N ARG A 62 -3.37 -11.98 -20.90
CA ARG A 62 -3.54 -13.42 -21.08
C ARG A 62 -4.99 -13.78 -21.42
N VAL A 63 -5.96 -13.10 -20.81
CA VAL A 63 -7.37 -13.24 -21.19
C VAL A 63 -7.61 -12.79 -22.63
N ALA A 64 -7.05 -11.64 -23.05
CA ALA A 64 -7.16 -11.16 -24.42
C ALA A 64 -6.58 -12.15 -25.45
N GLU A 65 -5.41 -12.74 -25.14
CA GLU A 65 -4.78 -13.78 -25.96
C GLU A 65 -5.68 -15.02 -26.10
N ARG A 66 -6.29 -15.48 -25.00
CA ARG A 66 -7.17 -16.66 -24.98
C ARG A 66 -8.49 -16.45 -25.71
N THR A 67 -9.08 -15.26 -25.59
CA THR A 67 -10.39 -14.96 -26.18
C THR A 67 -10.30 -14.34 -27.57
N GLY A 68 -9.09 -14.00 -28.04
CA GLY A 68 -8.89 -13.32 -29.32
C GLY A 68 -9.38 -11.87 -29.33
N ALA A 69 -9.57 -11.26 -28.15
CA ALA A 69 -10.04 -9.89 -28.03
C ALA A 69 -9.06 -8.89 -28.69
N PRO A 70 -9.55 -7.77 -29.26
CA PRO A 70 -8.72 -6.80 -29.96
C PRO A 70 -7.63 -6.21 -29.05
N ALA A 71 -6.40 -6.70 -29.21
CA ALA A 71 -5.27 -6.42 -28.33
C ALA A 71 -4.96 -4.92 -28.20
N ALA A 72 -5.08 -4.15 -29.29
CA ALA A 72 -4.85 -2.71 -29.25
C ALA A 72 -5.83 -1.96 -28.32
N GLY A 73 -7.10 -2.40 -28.26
CA GLY A 73 -8.09 -1.81 -27.36
C GLY A 73 -7.80 -2.15 -25.90
N ALA A 74 -7.50 -3.43 -25.63
CA ALA A 74 -7.14 -3.91 -24.29
C ALA A 74 -5.88 -3.22 -23.75
N LEU A 75 -4.82 -3.11 -24.57
CA LEU A 75 -3.58 -2.44 -24.19
C LEU A 75 -3.78 -0.96 -23.85
N ARG A 76 -4.60 -0.22 -24.62
CA ARG A 76 -4.92 1.18 -24.32
C ARG A 76 -5.71 1.33 -23.02
N ALA A 77 -6.70 0.46 -22.80
CA ALA A 77 -7.49 0.46 -21.58
C ALA A 77 -6.60 0.19 -20.35
N LEU A 78 -5.72 -0.81 -20.43
CA LEU A 78 -4.76 -1.13 -19.37
C LEU A 78 -3.76 0.00 -19.12
N ALA A 79 -3.21 0.62 -20.17
CA ALA A 79 -2.34 1.79 -20.02
C ALA A 79 -3.05 2.95 -19.31
N ALA A 80 -4.32 3.20 -19.65
CA ALA A 80 -5.14 4.22 -18.98
C ALA A 80 -5.45 3.87 -17.52
N ALA A 81 -5.77 2.61 -17.23
CA ALA A 81 -6.02 2.11 -15.87
C ALA A 81 -4.76 2.23 -15.00
N MET A 82 -3.60 1.79 -15.49
CA MET A 82 -2.32 1.94 -14.80
C MET A 82 -1.96 3.41 -14.54
N ARG A 83 -2.14 4.31 -15.52
CA ARG A 83 -1.87 5.75 -15.33
C ARG A 83 -2.76 6.35 -14.25
N ARG A 84 -4.04 6.00 -14.22
CA ARG A 84 -4.99 6.46 -13.20
C ARG A 84 -4.62 5.92 -11.82
N SER A 85 -4.37 4.62 -11.69
CA SER A 85 -3.94 4.00 -10.43
C SER A 85 -2.64 4.62 -9.91
N ALA A 86 -1.64 4.79 -10.78
CA ALA A 86 -0.37 5.41 -10.42
C ALA A 86 -0.51 6.90 -10.04
N ALA A 87 -1.51 7.61 -10.57
CA ALA A 87 -1.82 8.99 -10.17
C ALA A 87 -2.50 9.02 -8.79
N ALA A 88 -3.49 8.16 -8.55
CA ALA A 88 -4.16 8.00 -7.27
C ALA A 88 -3.15 7.63 -6.16
N ASP A 89 -2.31 6.63 -6.40
CA ASP A 89 -1.27 6.20 -5.46
C ASP A 89 -0.28 7.32 -5.12
N ARG A 90 0.09 8.14 -6.12
CA ARG A 90 0.94 9.31 -5.88
C ARG A 90 0.23 10.33 -5.01
N ALA A 91 -1.05 10.60 -5.25
CA ALA A 91 -1.84 11.52 -4.44
C ALA A 91 -1.94 11.05 -2.99
N VAL A 92 -2.22 9.77 -2.75
CA VAL A 92 -2.25 9.17 -1.41
C VAL A 92 -0.88 9.26 -0.74
N ARG A 93 0.21 8.92 -1.44
CA ARG A 93 1.57 9.04 -0.91
C ARG A 93 1.94 10.48 -0.53
N VAL A 94 1.50 11.47 -1.32
CA VAL A 94 1.70 12.89 -1.01
C VAL A 94 0.89 13.28 0.23
N ALA A 95 -0.37 12.87 0.33
CA ALA A 95 -1.21 13.11 1.52
C ALA A 95 -0.62 12.48 2.79
N LEU A 96 -0.03 11.28 2.69
CA LEU A 96 0.62 10.58 3.79
C LEU A 96 1.99 11.17 4.19
N ALA A 97 2.60 12.02 3.36
CA ALA A 97 3.94 12.56 3.61
C ALA A 97 3.98 13.41 4.89
N GLY A 98 3.02 14.30 5.08
CA GLY A 98 2.92 15.17 6.27
C GLY A 98 2.78 14.39 7.58
N PRO A 99 1.80 13.47 7.70
CA PRO A 99 1.67 12.63 8.89
C PRO A 99 2.91 11.77 9.17
N ARG A 100 3.58 11.27 8.13
CA ARG A 100 4.78 10.42 8.25
C ARG A 100 6.01 11.19 8.74
N THR A 101 6.20 12.44 8.29
CA THR A 101 7.34 13.27 8.75
C THR A 101 7.16 13.67 10.21
N SER A 102 5.98 14.17 10.59
CA SER A 102 5.67 14.55 11.98
C SER A 102 5.82 13.38 12.95
N ALA A 103 5.28 12.20 12.59
CA ALA A 103 5.42 11.00 13.42
C ALA A 103 6.89 10.60 13.60
N ARG A 104 7.73 10.68 12.55
CA ARG A 104 9.17 10.37 12.66
C ARG A 104 9.91 11.34 13.58
N VAL A 105 9.60 12.63 13.52
CA VAL A 105 10.22 13.65 14.39
C VAL A 105 9.88 13.38 15.85
N VAL A 106 8.60 13.16 16.17
CA VAL A 106 8.19 12.90 17.56
C VAL A 106 8.71 11.55 18.07
N LEU A 107 8.78 10.53 17.20
CA LEU A 107 9.39 9.24 17.55
C LEU A 107 10.91 9.30 17.74
N ALA A 108 11.58 10.36 17.27
CA ALA A 108 13.00 10.61 17.53
C ALA A 108 13.24 11.40 18.84
N LEU A 109 12.19 12.02 19.41
CA LEU A 109 12.28 12.81 20.65
C LEU A 109 12.79 12.01 21.86
N PRO A 110 12.44 10.73 22.08
CA PRO A 110 12.97 9.95 23.19
C PRO A 110 14.49 9.72 23.10
N LEU A 111 15.04 9.58 21.89
CA LEU A 111 16.49 9.46 21.67
C LEU A 111 17.20 10.78 22.03
N LEU A 112 16.61 11.92 21.67
CA LEU A 112 17.06 13.24 22.10
C LEU A 112 16.99 13.40 23.63
N GLY A 113 15.92 12.92 24.26
CA GLY A 113 15.76 12.92 25.71
C GLY A 113 16.83 12.08 26.43
N LEU A 114 17.16 10.90 25.91
CA LEU A 114 18.27 10.09 26.41
C LEU A 114 19.64 10.79 26.23
N GLY A 115 19.84 11.48 25.10
CA GLY A 115 21.05 12.24 24.82
C GLY A 115 21.20 13.50 25.70
N LEU A 116 20.12 14.20 26.02
CA LEU A 116 20.15 15.35 26.93
C LEU A 116 20.31 14.90 28.39
N GLY A 117 19.65 13.79 28.77
CA GLY A 117 19.77 13.20 30.10
C GLY A 117 21.19 12.72 30.42
N SER A 118 21.95 12.25 29.42
CA SER A 118 23.35 11.86 29.62
C SER A 118 24.30 13.04 29.80
N ILE A 119 23.95 14.23 29.28
CA ILE A 119 24.77 15.45 29.40
C ILE A 119 24.59 16.11 30.78
N TRP A 120 23.39 16.05 31.36
CA TRP A 120 23.04 16.80 32.58
C TRP A 120 23.26 16.07 33.91
N GLY A 121 23.73 14.82 33.94
CA GLY A 121 23.94 14.14 35.21
C GLY A 121 24.64 12.79 35.15
N ALA A 122 25.97 12.80 35.23
CA ALA A 122 26.80 11.61 35.43
C ALA A 122 26.43 10.82 36.72
N GLY A 123 25.73 11.43 37.68
CA GLY A 123 25.21 10.75 38.88
C GLY A 123 23.85 10.05 38.71
N ALA A 124 22.99 10.48 37.77
CA ALA A 124 21.68 9.88 37.54
C ALA A 124 21.79 8.54 36.80
N LEU A 125 22.73 8.45 35.84
CA LEU A 125 23.09 7.20 35.17
C LEU A 125 23.63 6.17 36.17
N GLY A 126 24.43 6.58 37.15
CA GLY A 126 24.92 5.70 38.21
C GLY A 126 23.82 5.12 39.08
N VAL A 127 22.81 5.91 39.47
CA VAL A 127 21.66 5.44 40.29
C VAL A 127 20.67 4.60 39.47
N LEU A 128 20.49 4.89 38.17
CA LEU A 128 19.66 4.08 37.28
C LEU A 128 20.30 2.74 36.91
N LEU A 129 21.61 2.70 36.67
CA LEU A 129 22.33 1.47 36.31
C LEU A 129 22.66 0.59 37.53
N ALA A 130 22.83 1.17 38.72
CA ALA A 130 23.18 0.43 39.93
C ALA A 130 21.97 -0.17 40.68
N ARG A 131 20.73 0.28 40.42
CA ARG A 131 19.52 -0.24 41.09
C ARG A 131 18.59 -0.96 40.09
N PRO A 132 18.00 -2.12 40.46
CA PRO A 132 17.12 -2.89 39.58
C PRO A 132 15.90 -2.10 39.09
N ILE A 133 15.47 -1.08 39.85
CA ILE A 133 14.38 -0.16 39.51
C ILE A 133 14.69 0.68 38.26
N GLY A 134 15.94 1.09 38.05
CA GLY A 134 16.30 1.88 36.87
C GLY A 134 16.28 1.07 35.58
N TRP A 135 16.72 -0.19 35.64
CA TRP A 135 16.59 -1.14 34.53
C TRP A 135 15.13 -1.42 34.18
N ALA A 136 14.26 -1.62 35.17
CA ALA A 136 12.83 -1.79 34.96
C ALA A 136 12.22 -0.58 34.24
N CYS A 137 12.53 0.65 34.69
CA CYS A 137 12.06 1.88 34.06
C CYS A 137 12.52 2.02 32.60
N CYS A 138 13.81 1.80 32.32
CA CYS A 138 14.38 1.83 30.97
C CYS A 138 13.75 0.77 30.05
N ALA A 139 13.53 -0.45 30.56
CA ALA A 139 12.89 -1.51 29.81
C ALA A 139 11.44 -1.14 29.46
N THR A 140 10.67 -0.63 30.44
CA THR A 140 9.29 -0.18 30.23
C THR A 140 9.21 0.98 29.23
N ALA A 141 10.07 1.98 29.32
CA ALA A 141 10.13 3.09 28.37
C ALA A 141 10.46 2.60 26.96
N THR A 142 11.45 1.72 26.82
CA THR A 142 11.83 1.13 25.52
C THR A 142 10.69 0.32 24.93
N MET A 143 9.99 -0.48 25.76
CA MET A 143 8.84 -1.25 25.34
C MET A 143 7.70 -0.37 24.83
N LEU A 144 7.37 0.72 25.55
CA LEU A 144 6.35 1.68 25.12
C LEU A 144 6.69 2.31 23.77
N VAL A 145 7.95 2.71 23.56
CA VAL A 145 8.41 3.29 22.28
C VAL A 145 8.30 2.27 21.15
N LEU A 146 8.71 1.02 21.36
CA LEU A 146 8.61 -0.03 20.35
C LEU A 146 7.16 -0.36 19.99
N VAL A 147 6.26 -0.34 20.98
CA VAL A 147 4.82 -0.52 20.75
C VAL A 147 4.26 0.65 19.93
N GLY A 148 4.56 1.89 20.31
CA GLY A 148 4.14 3.08 19.56
C GLY A 148 4.65 3.09 18.11
N GLN A 149 5.91 2.71 17.89
CA GLN A 149 6.49 2.60 16.54
C GLN A 149 5.80 1.51 15.72
N ARG A 150 5.54 0.34 16.29
CA ARG A 150 4.86 -0.76 15.60
C ARG A 150 3.41 -0.40 15.26
N TRP A 151 2.72 0.27 16.17
CA TRP A 151 1.35 0.71 15.96
C TRP A 151 1.28 1.78 14.86
N SER A 152 2.11 2.82 14.94
CA SER A 152 2.19 3.86 13.90
C SER A 152 2.54 3.29 12.53
N ARG A 153 3.53 2.39 12.44
CA ARG A 153 3.88 1.71 11.18
C ARG A 153 2.72 0.90 10.63
N ARG A 154 2.05 0.10 11.45
CA ARG A 154 0.88 -0.68 11.02
C ARG A 154 -0.23 0.21 10.47
N MET A 155 -0.51 1.35 11.09
CA MET A 155 -1.54 2.26 10.59
C MET A 155 -1.15 2.93 9.27
N ILE A 156 0.13 3.28 9.10
CA ILE A 156 0.66 3.85 7.85
C ILE A 156 0.66 2.78 6.74
N ASP A 157 1.11 1.57 7.03
CA ASP A 157 1.17 0.46 6.09
C ASP A 157 -0.25 0.09 5.63
N ALA A 158 -1.25 0.11 6.54
CA ALA A 158 -2.65 -0.14 6.20
C ALA A 158 -3.29 0.98 5.34
N ALA A 159 -2.78 2.21 5.39
CA ALA A 159 -3.26 3.31 4.56
C ALA A 159 -2.46 3.48 3.25
N THR A 160 -1.36 2.73 3.09
CA THR A 160 -0.54 2.79 1.90
C THR A 160 -1.15 1.88 0.83
N PRO A 161 -1.35 2.36 -0.40
CA PRO A 161 -1.83 1.52 -1.50
C PRO A 161 -0.92 0.30 -1.69
N ASP A 162 -1.52 -0.85 -1.95
CA ASP A 162 -0.85 -2.14 -2.14
C ASP A 162 -0.23 -2.30 -3.53
N GLY A 163 -0.53 -1.37 -4.44
CA GLY A 163 0.02 -1.29 -5.79
C GLY A 163 -0.74 -2.09 -6.83
N HIS A 164 -1.85 -2.76 -6.48
CA HIS A 164 -2.72 -3.40 -7.45
C HIS A 164 -3.61 -2.37 -8.15
N VAL A 165 -4.06 -2.70 -9.37
CA VAL A 165 -5.02 -1.90 -10.14
C VAL A 165 -6.44 -2.30 -9.75
N PRO A 166 -7.24 -1.42 -9.11
CA PRO A 166 -8.62 -1.72 -8.78
C PRO A 166 -9.44 -2.04 -10.04
N GLY A 167 -10.42 -2.92 -9.92
CA GLY A 167 -11.34 -3.28 -11.01
C GLY A 167 -10.76 -4.19 -12.10
N ILE A 168 -9.56 -4.77 -11.91
CA ILE A 168 -8.93 -5.63 -12.93
C ILE A 168 -9.76 -6.85 -13.31
N LEU A 169 -10.52 -7.39 -12.35
CA LEU A 169 -11.46 -8.49 -12.59
C LEU A 169 -12.52 -8.10 -13.62
N LEU A 170 -13.09 -6.90 -13.48
CA LEU A 170 -14.12 -6.38 -14.39
C LEU A 170 -13.51 -6.08 -15.78
N ASP A 171 -12.29 -5.57 -15.84
CA ASP A 171 -11.57 -5.38 -17.11
C ASP A 171 -11.30 -6.72 -17.82
N ALA A 172 -10.87 -7.75 -17.08
CA ALA A 172 -10.65 -9.08 -17.63
C ALA A 172 -11.93 -9.64 -18.26
N TRP A 173 -13.06 -9.53 -17.56
CA TRP A 173 -14.37 -9.90 -18.10
C TRP A 173 -14.79 -9.05 -19.30
N ALA A 174 -14.60 -7.73 -19.25
CA ALA A 174 -14.93 -6.83 -20.35
C ALA A 174 -14.10 -7.12 -21.62
N VAL A 175 -12.84 -7.50 -21.44
CA VAL A 175 -11.95 -7.95 -22.52
C VAL A 175 -12.38 -9.33 -23.03
N ALA A 176 -12.67 -10.27 -22.14
CA ALA A 176 -13.12 -11.61 -22.51
C ALA A 176 -14.38 -11.58 -23.39
N LEU A 177 -15.38 -10.80 -22.98
CA LEU A 177 -16.63 -10.61 -23.73
C LEU A 177 -16.44 -9.80 -25.01
N GLY A 178 -15.41 -8.95 -25.07
CA GLY A 178 -15.03 -8.21 -26.27
C GLY A 178 -14.44 -9.09 -27.38
N GLY A 179 -14.04 -10.33 -27.09
CA GLY A 179 -13.57 -11.31 -28.08
C GLY A 179 -14.66 -11.92 -28.95
N GLY A 180 -15.94 -11.64 -28.68
CA GLY A 180 -17.06 -12.11 -29.50
C GLY A 180 -17.39 -13.61 -29.32
N GLY A 181 -16.71 -14.31 -28.43
CA GLY A 181 -16.99 -15.71 -28.10
C GLY A 181 -18.24 -15.90 -27.22
N PRO A 182 -18.72 -17.15 -27.04
CA PRO A 182 -19.82 -17.46 -26.14
C PRO A 182 -19.50 -17.07 -24.69
N TRP A 183 -20.52 -16.67 -23.94
CA TRP A 183 -20.42 -16.31 -22.52
C TRP A 183 -19.60 -17.30 -21.68
N ARG A 184 -19.89 -18.61 -21.79
CA ARG A 184 -19.21 -19.67 -21.04
C ARG A 184 -17.71 -19.75 -21.36
N SER A 185 -17.33 -19.46 -22.61
CA SER A 185 -15.91 -19.44 -23.03
C SER A 185 -15.17 -18.26 -22.40
N ALA A 186 -15.81 -17.08 -22.36
CA ALA A 186 -15.27 -15.91 -21.68
C ALA A 186 -15.08 -16.17 -20.17
N GLU A 187 -16.08 -16.76 -19.52
CA GLU A 187 -16.00 -17.16 -18.11
C GLU A 187 -14.84 -18.14 -17.85
N GLN A 188 -14.76 -19.21 -18.64
CA GLN A 188 -13.69 -20.20 -18.52
C GLN A 188 -12.30 -19.58 -18.70
N ALA A 189 -12.11 -18.74 -19.71
CA ALA A 189 -10.83 -18.08 -19.98
C ALA A 189 -10.38 -17.17 -18.83
N VAL A 190 -11.31 -16.43 -18.20
CA VAL A 190 -11.01 -15.59 -17.04
C VAL A 190 -10.66 -16.44 -15.83
N HIS A 191 -11.47 -17.46 -15.51
CA HIS A 191 -11.25 -18.33 -14.35
C HIS A 191 -9.96 -19.14 -14.44
N GLU A 192 -9.61 -19.67 -15.62
CA GLU A 192 -8.34 -20.37 -15.83
C GLU A 192 -7.15 -19.43 -15.64
N THR A 193 -7.22 -18.22 -16.21
CA THR A 193 -6.14 -17.23 -16.09
C THR A 193 -5.91 -16.78 -14.65
N LEU A 194 -7.00 -16.52 -13.90
CA LEU A 194 -6.90 -16.14 -12.49
C LEU A 194 -6.33 -17.25 -11.60
N ARG A 195 -6.61 -18.52 -11.93
CA ARG A 195 -6.02 -19.68 -11.23
C ARG A 195 -4.54 -19.85 -11.56
N GLU A 196 -4.16 -19.74 -12.83
CA GLU A 196 -2.77 -19.90 -13.28
C GLU A 196 -1.83 -18.85 -12.70
N LEU A 197 -2.31 -17.61 -12.57
CA LEU A 197 -1.52 -16.50 -12.05
C LEU A 197 -1.64 -16.34 -10.53
N ASP A 198 -2.34 -17.27 -9.84
CA ASP A 198 -2.66 -17.22 -8.40
C ASP A 198 -3.29 -15.88 -7.94
N HIS A 199 -3.91 -15.18 -8.88
CA HIS A 199 -4.50 -13.85 -8.68
C HIS A 199 -5.98 -13.92 -8.27
N GLY A 200 -6.58 -15.11 -8.34
CA GLY A 200 -7.95 -15.34 -7.90
C GLY A 200 -8.18 -15.08 -6.41
N ALA A 201 -7.13 -15.15 -5.58
CA ALA A 201 -7.18 -14.89 -4.14
C ALA A 201 -7.06 -13.40 -3.78
N THR A 202 -6.51 -12.57 -4.66
CA THR A 202 -6.33 -11.12 -4.46
C THR A 202 -7.48 -10.28 -5.03
N ALA A 203 -8.35 -10.87 -5.85
CA ALA A 203 -9.54 -10.19 -6.34
C ALA A 203 -10.43 -9.77 -5.17
N ASP A 204 -10.53 -8.45 -4.97
CA ASP A 204 -11.26 -7.83 -3.88
C ASP A 204 -12.73 -8.30 -3.87
N GLU A 205 -13.27 -8.57 -2.69
CA GLU A 205 -14.65 -9.06 -2.54
C GLU A 205 -15.64 -8.03 -3.12
N SER A 206 -15.31 -6.74 -2.99
CA SER A 206 -16.04 -5.63 -3.60
C SER A 206 -16.15 -5.75 -5.13
N ALA A 207 -15.06 -6.16 -5.79
CA ALA A 207 -15.00 -6.33 -7.24
C ALA A 207 -15.86 -7.51 -7.69
N ARG A 208 -15.92 -8.60 -6.91
CA ARG A 208 -16.80 -9.75 -7.21
C ARG A 208 -18.27 -9.36 -7.09
N LEU A 209 -18.64 -8.67 -6.00
CA LEU A 209 -19.99 -8.17 -5.81
C LEU A 209 -20.42 -7.24 -6.96
N ARG A 210 -19.54 -6.32 -7.35
CA ARG A 210 -19.82 -5.37 -8.44
C ARG A 210 -19.92 -6.06 -9.80
N LEU A 211 -19.09 -7.08 -10.05
CA LEU A 211 -19.19 -7.94 -11.23
C LEU A 211 -20.58 -8.61 -11.30
N ASP A 212 -20.99 -9.29 -10.23
CA ASP A 212 -22.27 -10.00 -10.19
C ASP A 212 -23.46 -9.06 -10.38
N GLU A 213 -23.41 -7.87 -9.77
CA GLU A 213 -24.42 -6.82 -9.94
C GLU A 213 -24.54 -6.37 -11.40
N VAL A 214 -23.42 -6.05 -12.03
CA VAL A 214 -23.37 -5.58 -13.44
C VAL A 214 -23.86 -6.66 -14.39
N LEU A 215 -23.47 -7.92 -14.17
CA LEU A 215 -23.90 -9.03 -15.01
C LEU A 215 -25.39 -9.38 -14.81
N ALA A 216 -25.90 -9.28 -13.58
CA ALA A 216 -27.33 -9.41 -13.32
C ALA A 216 -28.13 -8.29 -14.01
N LEU A 217 -27.62 -7.04 -13.98
CA LEU A 217 -28.23 -5.91 -14.68
C LEU A 217 -28.25 -6.13 -16.20
N SER A 218 -27.11 -6.49 -16.80
CA SER A 218 -26.99 -6.77 -18.24
C SER A 218 -27.98 -7.86 -18.69
N ARG A 219 -28.10 -8.97 -17.93
CA ARG A 219 -29.05 -10.05 -18.23
C ARG A 219 -30.51 -9.59 -18.18
N ARG A 220 -30.88 -8.78 -17.19
CA ARG A 220 -32.25 -8.26 -17.05
C ARG A 220 -32.60 -7.23 -18.13
N ALA A 221 -31.63 -6.40 -18.51
CA ALA A 221 -31.81 -5.33 -19.50
C ALA A 221 -31.60 -5.79 -20.95
N GLY A 222 -30.98 -6.96 -21.17
CA GLY A 222 -30.69 -7.47 -22.51
C GLY A 222 -29.59 -6.68 -23.26
N VAL A 223 -28.73 -5.96 -22.55
CA VAL A 223 -27.68 -5.10 -23.14
C VAL A 223 -26.28 -5.70 -22.99
N PRO A 224 -25.32 -5.42 -23.89
CA PRO A 224 -23.97 -5.95 -23.79
C PRO A 224 -23.25 -5.53 -22.50
N ALA A 225 -22.75 -6.50 -21.72
CA ALA A 225 -22.11 -6.24 -20.42
C ALA A 225 -20.74 -5.55 -20.52
N ALA A 226 -20.03 -5.67 -21.65
CA ALA A 226 -18.64 -5.20 -21.75
C ALA A 226 -18.49 -3.68 -21.52
N GLY A 227 -19.47 -2.87 -21.92
CA GLY A 227 -19.47 -1.42 -21.65
C GLY A 227 -19.72 -1.12 -20.17
N LEU A 228 -20.72 -1.78 -19.58
CA LEU A 228 -21.08 -1.64 -18.16
C LEU A 228 -19.93 -2.07 -17.24
N LEU A 229 -19.23 -3.15 -17.58
CA LEU A 229 -18.09 -3.65 -16.83
C LEU A 229 -16.91 -2.66 -16.85
N ARG A 230 -16.63 -2.04 -18.00
CA ARG A 230 -15.59 -0.99 -18.07
C ARG A 230 -15.95 0.20 -17.21
N ALA A 231 -17.20 0.68 -17.30
CA ALA A 231 -17.67 1.78 -16.46
C ALA A 231 -17.57 1.44 -14.96
N ALA A 232 -18.05 0.26 -14.55
CA ALA A 232 -17.94 -0.18 -13.16
C ALA A 232 -16.49 -0.39 -12.70
N ALA A 233 -15.59 -0.79 -13.60
CA ALA A 233 -14.15 -0.85 -13.29
C ALA A 233 -13.54 0.54 -13.09
N GLU A 234 -14.03 1.56 -13.80
CA GLU A 234 -13.66 2.96 -13.57
C GLU A 234 -14.21 3.47 -12.25
N ASP A 235 -15.49 3.20 -11.94
CA ASP A 235 -16.09 3.54 -10.64
C ASP A 235 -15.26 2.96 -9.48
N LEU A 236 -14.87 1.68 -9.55
CA LEU A 236 -14.05 1.04 -8.51
C LEU A 236 -12.68 1.71 -8.32
N ARG A 237 -12.11 2.29 -9.38
CA ARG A 237 -10.83 3.01 -9.30
C ARG A 237 -11.01 4.37 -8.66
N ASP A 238 -12.08 5.06 -9.00
CA ASP A 238 -12.40 6.36 -8.44
C ASP A 238 -12.76 6.23 -6.94
N ASP A 239 -13.52 5.19 -6.58
CA ASP A 239 -13.83 4.82 -5.19
C ASP A 239 -12.57 4.45 -4.41
N ALA A 240 -11.67 3.65 -4.98
CA ALA A 240 -10.41 3.29 -4.35
C ALA A 240 -9.51 4.53 -4.14
N ALA A 241 -9.45 5.44 -5.12
CA ALA A 241 -8.70 6.68 -5.01
C ALA A 241 -9.25 7.58 -3.89
N ALA A 242 -10.58 7.74 -3.84
CA ALA A 242 -11.26 8.51 -2.79
C ALA A 242 -11.07 7.88 -1.40
N ALA A 243 -11.21 6.56 -1.29
CA ALA A 243 -11.01 5.81 -0.06
C ALA A 243 -9.56 5.92 0.45
N GLY A 244 -8.58 5.86 -0.45
CA GLY A 244 -7.16 6.04 -0.12
C GLY A 244 -6.85 7.43 0.45
N LEU A 245 -7.40 8.49 -0.16
CA LEU A 245 -7.24 9.86 0.34
C LEU A 245 -7.94 10.05 1.69
N ALA A 246 -9.18 9.57 1.83
CA ALA A 246 -9.90 9.63 3.11
C ALA A 246 -9.18 8.84 4.21
N ALA A 247 -8.56 7.69 3.89
CA ALA A 247 -7.75 6.92 4.82
C ALA A 247 -6.51 7.71 5.27
N ALA A 248 -5.83 8.41 4.35
CA ALA A 248 -4.69 9.26 4.67
C ALA A 248 -5.07 10.43 5.61
N GLU A 249 -6.21 11.07 5.39
CA GLU A 249 -6.71 12.14 6.27
C GLU A 249 -7.08 11.62 7.67
N ARG A 250 -7.83 10.52 7.74
CA ARG A 250 -8.20 9.88 9.01
C ARG A 250 -6.96 9.42 9.79
N LEU A 251 -5.92 8.99 9.08
CA LEU A 251 -4.65 8.61 9.69
C LEU A 251 -3.98 9.79 10.37
N ALA A 252 -4.02 11.00 9.78
CA ALA A 252 -3.45 12.20 10.39
C ALA A 252 -4.03 12.46 11.80
N VAL A 253 -5.35 12.30 11.95
CA VAL A 253 -6.04 12.45 13.25
C VAL A 253 -5.74 11.27 14.18
N ARG A 254 -5.82 10.03 13.67
CA ARG A 254 -5.60 8.82 14.48
C ARG A 254 -4.15 8.65 14.94
N LEU A 255 -3.18 9.24 14.25
CA LEU A 255 -1.77 9.21 14.65
C LEU A 255 -1.49 9.97 15.94
N VAL A 256 -2.35 10.90 16.35
CA VAL A 256 -2.22 11.61 17.63
C VAL A 256 -2.43 10.65 18.81
N LEU A 257 -3.31 9.65 18.68
CA LEU A 257 -3.64 8.70 19.73
C LEU A 257 -2.45 7.84 20.22
N PRO A 258 -1.71 7.11 19.34
CA PRO A 258 -0.52 6.36 19.77
C PRO A 258 0.57 7.28 20.29
N LEU A 259 0.71 8.48 19.71
CA LEU A 259 1.69 9.45 20.17
C LEU A 259 1.37 9.91 21.60
N GLY A 260 0.12 10.30 21.89
CA GLY A 260 -0.30 10.69 23.23
C GLY A 260 -0.16 9.56 24.25
N VAL A 261 -0.69 8.37 23.94
CA VAL A 261 -0.73 7.22 24.87
C VAL A 261 0.66 6.59 25.08
N CYS A 262 1.57 6.64 24.11
CA CYS A 262 2.91 6.06 24.26
C CYS A 262 3.99 7.08 24.65
N VAL A 263 3.94 8.32 24.16
CA VAL A 263 5.00 9.31 24.41
C VAL A 263 4.84 9.97 25.76
N LEU A 264 3.61 10.29 26.21
CA LEU A 264 3.39 10.97 27.48
C LEU A 264 3.85 10.12 28.69
N PRO A 265 3.50 8.83 28.79
CA PRO A 265 4.00 8.01 29.89
C PRO A 265 5.50 7.73 29.80
N ALA A 266 6.04 7.57 28.59
CA ALA A 266 7.48 7.40 28.38
C ALA A 266 8.27 8.64 28.82
N PHE A 267 7.76 9.84 28.51
CA PHE A 267 8.36 11.10 28.95
C PHE A 267 8.29 11.25 30.47
N VAL A 268 7.17 10.89 31.10
CA VAL A 268 7.05 10.90 32.57
C VAL A 268 8.05 9.93 33.21
N LEU A 269 8.14 8.69 32.71
CA LEU A 269 9.06 7.67 33.21
C LEU A 269 10.54 8.05 33.07
N VAL A 270 10.92 8.66 31.95
CA VAL A 270 12.32 9.00 31.65
C VAL A 270 12.72 10.37 32.19
N GLY A 271 11.82 11.36 32.15
CA GLY A 271 12.12 12.74 32.53
C GLY A 271 11.75 13.08 33.97
N VAL A 272 10.53 12.76 34.39
CA VAL A 272 9.99 13.23 35.69
C VAL A 272 10.42 12.31 36.83
N VAL A 273 10.28 10.99 36.65
CA VAL A 273 10.55 10.02 37.73
C VAL A 273 11.99 10.10 38.25
N PRO A 274 13.05 10.14 37.42
CA PRO A 274 14.42 10.21 37.93
C PRO A 274 14.72 11.51 38.68
N VAL A 275 14.16 12.64 38.23
CA VAL A 275 14.33 13.94 38.89
C VAL A 275 13.65 13.94 40.26
N VAL A 276 12.40 13.46 40.34
CA VAL A 276 11.66 13.36 41.61
C VAL A 276 12.38 12.42 42.59
N VAL A 277 12.84 11.26 42.11
CA VAL A 277 13.61 10.31 42.95
C VAL A 277 14.93 10.93 43.42
N GLY A 278 15.63 11.65 42.54
CA GLY A 278 16.87 12.37 42.87
C GLY A 278 16.67 13.41 43.97
N VAL A 279 15.66 14.27 43.83
CA VAL A 279 15.32 15.31 44.83
C VAL A 279 14.90 14.69 46.16
N LEU A 280 14.04 13.67 46.14
CA LEU A 280 13.62 12.99 47.38
C LEU A 280 14.81 12.33 48.10
N SER A 281 15.74 11.74 47.34
CA SER A 281 16.91 11.09 47.91
C SER A 281 17.92 12.08 48.53
N SER A 282 18.08 13.28 47.94
CA SER A 282 18.96 14.32 48.50
C SER A 282 18.35 14.99 49.73
N THR A 283 17.03 15.19 49.77
CA THR A 283 16.35 15.73 50.96
C THR A 283 16.36 14.74 52.12
N VAL A 284 16.12 13.45 51.87
CA VAL A 284 16.16 12.41 52.92
C VAL A 284 17.61 12.10 53.36
N GLY A 285 18.58 12.19 52.45
CA GLY A 285 20.00 12.00 52.75
C GLY A 285 20.66 13.13 53.54
N GLY A 286 20.18 14.37 53.40
CA GLY A 286 20.68 15.54 54.15
C GLY A 286 20.12 15.69 55.56
N LEU A 287 19.16 14.85 55.97
CA LEU A 287 18.57 14.80 57.31
C LEU A 287 19.21 13.72 58.22
N ARG A 288 20.38 13.20 57.86
CA ARG A 288 21.18 12.27 58.68
C ARG A 288 22.54 12.84 59.02
#